data_AF-D4YQU2-F1
#
_entry.id   AF-D4YQU2-F1
#
_cell.length_a   1.000
_cell.length_b   1.000
_cell.length_c   1.000
_cell.angle_alpha   90.00
_cell.angle_beta   90.00
_cell.angle_gamma   90.00
#
_symmetry.space_group_name_H-M   'P 1'
#
loop_
_entity.id
_entity.type
_entity.pdbx_description
1 polymer ?
#
loop_
_entity_poly.entity_id
_entity_poly.type
_entity_poly.pdbx_seq_one_letter_code
_entity_poly.pdbx_strand_id
1 'polypeptide(L)'
;MAVMEDSRIDGCEVLMELSVPVWMPAFWWRGAAQHVREWVPEDPDQEDHREPRWSDTSEQRWRLIASTVALVGDELAAGRWTIDEDDDTYYGMVAAPVPEPLTETERHIVTSWFSAGEAVCVDPVASDALEYATPTNTEVLGEAWPELYRAHVDDLAAIEWFDLHDPMNSRFAHAIDQAARGEHPAPR
;
A
#
# COMPACT_ATOMS: atom_id res chain seq x y z
N MET A 1 24.70 -42.86 27.24
CA MET A 1 23.66 -43.40 26.32
C MET A 1 22.76 -42.23 25.98
N ALA A 2 22.75 -41.85 24.72
CA ALA A 2 21.98 -40.74 24.17
C ALA A 2 20.47 -41.02 24.26
N VAL A 3 19.66 -39.97 24.39
CA VAL A 3 18.57 -39.71 23.44
C VAL A 3 18.46 -38.21 23.26
N MET A 4 18.83 -37.74 22.07
CA MET A 4 18.42 -36.45 21.53
C MET A 4 16.97 -36.62 21.10
N GLU A 5 16.05 -35.84 21.66
CA GLU A 5 14.71 -35.69 21.07
C GLU A 5 14.78 -34.61 19.99
N ASP A 6 15.06 -35.12 18.78
CA ASP A 6 14.93 -34.49 17.48
C ASP A 6 13.47 -34.04 17.29
N SER A 7 13.16 -32.81 17.69
CA SER A 7 11.88 -32.16 17.34
C SER A 7 12.00 -31.57 15.95
N ARG A 8 11.88 -32.44 14.94
CA ARG A 8 11.55 -32.01 13.58
C ARG A 8 10.11 -31.53 13.59
N ILE A 9 9.94 -30.22 13.56
CA ILE A 9 8.71 -29.62 13.09
C ILE A 9 8.75 -29.74 11.57
N ASP A 10 7.84 -30.55 11.03
CA ASP A 10 7.52 -30.62 9.61
C ASP A 10 7.22 -29.20 9.09
N GLY A 11 8.06 -28.70 8.17
CA GLY A 11 7.67 -27.90 7.00
C GLY A 11 6.89 -26.59 7.16
N CYS A 12 6.65 -26.08 8.37
CA CYS A 12 6.09 -24.74 8.56
C CYS A 12 7.25 -23.75 8.76
N GLU A 13 7.65 -23.06 7.70
CA GLU A 13 8.44 -21.83 7.85
C GLU A 13 7.69 -20.91 8.82
N VAL A 14 8.33 -20.59 9.95
CA VAL A 14 7.82 -19.59 10.87
C VAL A 14 8.03 -18.24 10.20
N LEU A 15 7.05 -17.80 9.41
CA LEU A 15 7.03 -16.47 8.83
C LEU A 15 7.02 -15.46 9.99
N MET A 16 7.96 -14.50 9.95
CA MET A 16 7.98 -13.42 10.93
C MET A 16 6.90 -12.40 10.56
N GLU A 17 6.31 -11.73 11.54
CA GLU A 17 5.29 -10.71 11.27
C GLU A 17 5.91 -9.31 11.28
N LEU A 18 5.68 -8.55 10.20
CA LEU A 18 6.04 -7.15 10.08
C LEU A 18 4.77 -6.30 10.24
N SER A 19 4.77 -5.39 11.21
CA SER A 19 3.74 -4.37 11.34
C SER A 19 4.15 -3.11 10.60
N VAL A 20 3.31 -2.65 9.67
CA VAL A 20 3.56 -1.50 8.79
C VAL A 20 2.43 -0.48 8.95
N PRO A 21 2.73 0.78 9.34
CA PRO A 21 1.75 1.87 9.25
C PRO A 21 1.52 2.23 7.78
N VAL A 22 0.26 2.38 7.38
CA VAL A 22 -0.13 2.61 5.98
C VAL A 22 -1.06 3.79 5.88
N TRP A 23 -0.62 4.87 5.24
CA TRP A 23 -1.43 6.08 5.02
C TRP A 23 -2.72 5.79 4.26
N MET A 24 -3.89 5.99 4.88
CA MET A 24 -5.20 5.86 4.24
C MET A 24 -5.37 4.53 3.46
N PRO A 25 -5.36 3.36 4.14
CA PRO A 25 -5.27 2.04 3.50
C PRO A 25 -6.42 1.72 2.53
N ALA A 26 -7.59 2.38 2.69
CA ALA A 26 -8.73 2.25 1.78
C ALA A 26 -8.53 2.94 0.41
N PHE A 27 -7.55 3.84 0.30
CA PHE A 27 -7.34 4.70 -0.88
C PHE A 27 -6.13 4.30 -1.74
N TRP A 28 -5.59 3.11 -1.48
CA TRP A 28 -4.58 2.51 -2.32
C TRP A 28 -5.23 1.67 -3.42
N TRP A 29 -4.56 1.60 -4.57
CA TRP A 29 -4.95 0.77 -5.71
C TRP A 29 -3.71 0.17 -6.37
N ARG A 30 -3.91 -0.83 -7.23
CA ARG A 30 -2.87 -1.55 -7.94
C ARG A 30 -2.93 -1.34 -9.44
N GLY A 31 -1.75 -1.24 -10.05
CA GLY A 31 -1.66 -1.35 -11.49
C GLY A 31 -1.88 -2.78 -11.97
N ALA A 32 -2.42 -2.95 -13.18
CA ALA A 32 -2.45 -4.24 -13.85
C ALA A 32 -1.02 -4.75 -14.04
N ALA A 33 -0.76 -6.02 -13.73
CA ALA A 33 0.58 -6.60 -13.62
C ALA A 33 1.49 -6.37 -14.85
N GLN A 34 0.90 -6.24 -16.04
CA GLN A 34 1.63 -5.98 -17.30
C GLN A 34 2.11 -4.51 -17.47
N HIS A 35 1.57 -3.60 -16.66
CA HIS A 35 1.86 -2.17 -16.65
C HIS A 35 2.60 -1.74 -15.38
N VAL A 36 2.57 -2.58 -14.35
CA VAL A 36 3.42 -2.45 -13.17
C VAL A 36 4.82 -2.92 -13.54
N ARG A 37 5.84 -2.12 -13.22
CA ARG A 37 7.23 -2.55 -13.35
C ARG A 37 7.40 -3.87 -12.58
N GLU A 38 8.01 -4.88 -13.20
CA GLU A 38 8.33 -6.12 -12.49
C GLU A 38 9.09 -5.75 -11.20
N TRP A 39 8.62 -6.26 -10.07
CA TRP A 39 9.10 -5.98 -8.71
C TRP A 39 10.57 -5.55 -8.68
N VAL A 40 10.83 -4.30 -8.28
CA VAL A 40 12.11 -3.61 -8.47
C VAL A 40 13.26 -4.48 -7.94
N PRO A 41 14.06 -5.12 -8.82
CA PRO A 41 15.13 -6.02 -8.38
C PRO A 41 16.36 -5.24 -7.92
N GLU A 42 16.32 -3.91 -8.06
CA GLU A 42 17.36 -2.93 -7.78
C GLU A 42 16.74 -1.67 -7.17
N ASP A 43 17.54 -0.65 -6.94
CA ASP A 43 17.10 0.62 -6.38
C ASP A 43 16.20 1.39 -7.38
N PRO A 44 14.95 1.74 -7.02
CA PRO A 44 14.07 2.52 -7.88
C PRO A 44 14.63 3.93 -8.19
N ASP A 45 15.45 4.52 -7.31
CA ASP A 45 16.04 5.84 -7.56
C ASP A 45 17.04 5.82 -8.72
N GLN A 46 17.68 4.69 -9.02
CA GLN A 46 18.59 4.56 -10.16
C GLN A 46 17.85 4.63 -11.50
N GLU A 47 16.72 3.91 -11.60
CA GLU A 47 15.89 3.91 -12.80
C GLU A 47 15.21 5.28 -13.00
N ASP A 48 14.77 5.90 -11.91
CA ASP A 48 14.13 7.22 -11.94
C ASP A 48 15.14 8.38 -12.10
N HIS A 49 16.44 8.07 -12.20
CA HIS A 49 17.55 9.03 -12.34
C HIS A 49 17.57 10.09 -11.23
N ARG A 50 17.32 9.67 -9.98
CA ARG A 50 17.31 10.51 -8.79
C ARG A 50 18.55 10.26 -7.92
N GLU A 51 18.87 11.23 -7.07
CA GLU A 51 19.83 10.98 -5.99
C GLU A 51 19.24 9.93 -5.05
N PRO A 52 20.04 8.93 -4.62
CA PRO A 52 19.56 7.91 -3.70
C PRO A 52 19.00 8.54 -2.43
N ARG A 53 17.76 8.20 -2.08
CA ARG A 53 17.12 8.64 -0.83
C ARG A 53 17.82 8.10 0.41
N TRP A 54 18.47 6.93 0.29
CA TRP A 54 19.22 6.29 1.37
C TRP A 54 20.70 6.12 1.00
N SER A 55 21.58 6.27 1.99
CA SER A 55 23.03 6.27 1.76
C SER A 55 23.62 4.88 1.55
N ASP A 56 22.93 3.85 2.02
CA ASP A 56 23.29 2.43 1.94
C ASP A 56 22.40 1.66 0.95
N THR A 57 21.63 2.36 0.10
CA THR A 57 20.73 1.79 -0.91
C THR A 57 21.34 0.65 -1.73
N SER A 58 22.60 0.78 -2.17
CA SER A 58 23.27 -0.23 -3.00
C SER A 58 23.61 -1.53 -2.25
N GLU A 59 23.51 -1.52 -0.92
CA GLU A 59 23.78 -2.66 -0.04
C GLU A 59 22.50 -3.43 0.34
N GLN A 60 21.31 -2.90 0.00
CA GLN A 60 20.04 -3.47 0.44
C GLN A 60 19.58 -4.66 -0.41
N ARG A 61 18.83 -5.56 0.22
CA ARG A 61 18.24 -6.72 -0.47
C ARG A 61 16.95 -6.32 -1.16
N TRP A 62 17.06 -5.63 -2.29
CA TRP A 62 15.92 -5.12 -3.07
C TRP A 62 14.86 -6.17 -3.40
N ARG A 63 15.26 -7.42 -3.70
CA ARG A 63 14.31 -8.53 -3.90
C ARG A 63 13.49 -8.86 -2.65
N LEU A 64 14.11 -8.80 -1.46
CA LEU A 64 13.41 -9.05 -0.20
C LEU A 64 12.49 -7.87 0.15
N ILE A 65 12.94 -6.64 -0.03
CA ILE A 65 12.12 -5.41 0.12
C ILE A 65 10.90 -5.52 -0.78
N ALA A 66 11.11 -5.75 -2.08
CA ALA A 66 10.06 -5.93 -3.07
C ALA A 66 9.06 -7.02 -2.66
N SER A 67 9.53 -8.22 -2.33
CA SER A 67 8.64 -9.29 -1.87
C SER A 67 7.84 -8.91 -0.62
N THR A 68 8.42 -8.11 0.27
CA THR A 68 7.74 -7.65 1.48
C THR A 68 6.66 -6.61 1.17
N VAL A 69 6.96 -5.62 0.31
CA VAL A 69 5.97 -4.64 -0.15
C VAL A 69 4.80 -5.35 -0.85
N ALA A 70 5.07 -6.42 -1.61
CA ALA A 70 4.04 -7.25 -2.24
C ALA A 70 3.09 -7.85 -1.21
N LEU A 71 3.66 -8.44 -0.17
CA LEU A 71 2.91 -9.09 0.90
C LEU A 71 2.08 -8.08 1.70
N VAL A 72 2.63 -6.91 2.03
CA VAL A 72 1.88 -5.81 2.66
C VAL A 72 0.73 -5.37 1.74
N GLY A 73 1.00 -5.22 0.45
CA GLY A 73 -0.02 -4.96 -0.55
C GLY A 73 -1.12 -6.02 -0.54
N ASP A 74 -0.79 -7.32 -0.46
CA ASP A 74 -1.76 -8.43 -0.50
C ASP A 74 -2.66 -8.44 0.74
N GLU A 75 -2.09 -8.12 1.90
CA GLU A 75 -2.85 -7.89 3.13
C GLU A 75 -3.79 -6.68 2.99
N LEU A 76 -3.31 -5.58 2.42
CA LEU A 76 -4.11 -4.40 2.10
C LEU A 76 -5.27 -4.76 1.18
N ALA A 77 -5.00 -5.44 0.07
CA ALA A 77 -5.97 -5.87 -0.95
C ALA A 77 -7.04 -6.80 -0.36
N ALA A 78 -6.66 -7.63 0.62
CA ALA A 78 -7.59 -8.50 1.33
C ALA A 78 -8.40 -7.79 2.43
N GLY A 79 -8.13 -6.50 2.71
CA GLY A 79 -8.76 -5.75 3.79
C GLY A 79 -8.30 -6.20 5.18
N ARG A 80 -7.10 -6.77 5.29
CA ARG A 80 -6.50 -7.23 6.55
C ARG A 80 -5.64 -6.13 7.16
N TRP A 81 -6.30 -5.09 7.63
CA TRP A 81 -5.69 -3.98 8.33
C TRP A 81 -6.63 -3.45 9.42
N THR A 82 -6.05 -2.74 10.37
CA THR A 82 -6.77 -2.10 11.47
C THR A 82 -6.67 -0.60 11.38
N ILE A 83 -7.71 0.11 11.78
CA ILE A 83 -7.66 1.57 11.92
C ILE A 83 -6.88 1.91 13.19
N ASP A 84 -5.98 2.88 13.09
CA ASP A 84 -5.40 3.54 14.25
C ASP A 84 -6.09 4.90 14.41
N GLU A 85 -7.00 4.98 15.38
CA GLU A 85 -7.79 6.20 15.64
C GLU A 85 -6.97 7.31 16.31
N ASP A 86 -5.78 6.97 16.83
CA ASP A 86 -4.88 7.91 17.50
C ASP A 86 -3.79 8.47 16.55
N ASP A 87 -3.71 7.97 15.30
CA ASP A 87 -2.71 8.36 14.31
C ASP A 87 -3.34 9.08 13.10
N ASP A 88 -3.28 10.42 13.15
CA ASP A 88 -3.73 11.33 12.08
C ASP A 88 -2.83 11.29 10.82
N THR A 89 -1.70 10.58 10.88
CA THR A 89 -0.68 10.52 9.82
C THR A 89 -0.78 9.26 9.00
N TYR A 90 -1.13 8.11 9.60
CA TYR A 90 -1.19 6.84 8.89
C TYR A 90 -2.59 6.25 8.82
N TYR A 91 -3.54 6.54 9.71
CA TYR A 91 -4.92 6.02 9.65
C TYR A 91 -5.10 4.48 9.65
N GLY A 92 -4.04 3.67 9.53
CA GLY A 92 -4.14 2.23 9.65
C GLY A 92 -2.82 1.47 9.73
N MET A 93 -2.93 0.21 10.17
CA MET A 93 -1.83 -0.72 10.39
C MET A 93 -2.07 -2.04 9.65
N VAL A 94 -1.05 -2.53 8.96
CA VAL A 94 -1.04 -3.84 8.28
C VAL A 94 -0.05 -4.76 8.97
N ALA A 95 -0.45 -6.01 9.20
CA ALA A 95 0.45 -7.08 9.65
C ALA A 95 0.73 -8.02 8.47
N ALA A 96 1.98 -8.05 7.99
CA ALA A 96 2.38 -8.86 6.85
C ALA A 96 3.37 -9.96 7.25
N PRO A 97 3.20 -11.20 6.77
CA PRO A 97 4.17 -12.25 6.98
C PRO A 97 5.40 -11.99 6.09
N VAL A 98 6.56 -11.72 6.69
CA VAL A 98 7.83 -11.54 5.97
C VAL A 98 8.63 -12.86 5.90
N PRO A 99 9.21 -13.18 4.73
CA PRO A 99 9.92 -14.44 4.51
C PRO A 99 11.28 -14.48 5.22
N GLU A 100 11.92 -13.32 5.40
CA GLU A 100 13.19 -13.19 6.09
C GLU A 100 13.20 -11.94 6.99
N PRO A 101 14.01 -11.91 8.06
CA PRO A 101 14.18 -10.70 8.87
C PRO A 101 14.74 -9.54 8.03
N LEU A 102 14.07 -8.40 8.10
CA LEU A 102 14.56 -7.14 7.52
C LEU A 102 15.59 -6.47 8.44
N THR A 103 16.59 -5.81 7.84
CA THR A 103 17.43 -4.85 8.55
C THR A 103 16.61 -3.62 8.96
N GLU A 104 17.20 -2.75 9.78
CA GLU A 104 16.57 -1.47 10.15
C GLU A 104 16.32 -0.60 8.91
N THR A 105 17.29 -0.49 8.01
CA THR A 105 17.15 0.24 6.73
C THR A 105 16.06 -0.37 5.86
N GLU A 106 16.04 -1.69 5.64
CA GLU A 106 15.04 -2.35 4.81
C GLU A 106 13.63 -2.17 5.38
N ARG A 107 13.46 -2.28 6.70
CA ARG A 107 12.19 -2.00 7.38
C ARG A 107 11.75 -0.56 7.18
N HIS A 108 12.68 0.38 7.26
CA HIS A 108 12.40 1.79 7.03
C HIS A 108 11.97 2.02 5.57
N ILE A 109 12.69 1.46 4.59
CA ILE A 109 12.32 1.55 3.16
C ILE A 109 10.91 1.00 2.91
N VAL A 110 10.59 -0.19 3.45
CA VAL A 110 9.24 -0.77 3.31
C VAL A 110 8.18 0.14 3.93
N THR A 111 8.44 0.67 5.12
CA THR A 111 7.50 1.58 5.80
C THR A 111 7.30 2.88 5.02
N SER A 112 8.38 3.48 4.53
CA SER A 112 8.35 4.69 3.72
C SER A 112 7.54 4.52 2.44
N TRP A 113 7.51 3.31 1.88
CA TRP A 113 6.70 2.96 0.71
C TRP A 113 5.20 3.21 0.93
N PHE A 114 4.72 3.00 2.16
CA PHE A 114 3.32 3.14 2.54
C PHE A 114 3.00 4.47 3.24
N SER A 115 3.92 5.43 3.16
CA SER A 115 3.76 6.77 3.71
C SER A 115 3.25 7.77 2.66
N ALA A 116 2.56 8.82 3.11
CA ALA A 116 2.00 9.87 2.24
C ALA A 116 3.05 10.67 1.43
N GLY A 117 4.30 10.73 1.91
CA GLY A 117 5.32 11.66 1.40
C GLY A 117 6.58 11.02 0.79
N GLU A 118 6.80 9.72 1.02
CA GLU A 118 8.02 9.02 0.55
C GLU A 118 7.72 7.85 -0.40
N ALA A 119 6.46 7.65 -0.77
CA ALA A 119 6.01 6.57 -1.64
C ALA A 119 6.92 6.48 -2.88
N VAL A 120 7.66 5.39 -2.97
CA VAL A 120 8.32 4.97 -4.20
C VAL A 120 7.21 4.76 -5.21
N CYS A 121 7.30 5.37 -6.40
CA CYS A 121 6.24 5.33 -7.42
C CYS A 121 6.07 3.94 -8.08
N VAL A 122 5.73 2.92 -7.29
CA VAL A 122 5.50 1.55 -7.76
C VAL A 122 4.44 0.87 -6.89
N ASP A 123 3.82 -0.16 -7.45
CA ASP A 123 2.67 -0.88 -6.91
C ASP A 123 2.82 -1.35 -5.44
N PRO A 124 1.78 -1.24 -4.60
CA PRO A 124 0.53 -0.50 -4.83
C PRO A 124 0.72 1.03 -4.80
N VAL A 125 -0.19 1.79 -5.41
CA VAL A 125 -0.14 3.26 -5.51
C VAL A 125 -1.14 3.90 -4.56
N ALA A 126 -0.67 4.82 -3.71
CA ALA A 126 -1.53 5.67 -2.90
C ALA A 126 -2.19 6.76 -3.76
N SER A 127 -3.47 7.05 -3.51
CA SER A 127 -4.18 8.18 -4.12
C SER A 127 -4.73 9.12 -3.07
N ASP A 128 -4.49 10.41 -3.26
CA ASP A 128 -5.06 11.52 -2.48
C ASP A 128 -6.45 11.95 -2.96
N ALA A 129 -6.96 11.37 -4.06
CA ALA A 129 -8.22 11.79 -4.67
C ALA A 129 -9.37 11.82 -3.65
N LEU A 130 -9.39 10.86 -2.72
CA LEU A 130 -10.42 10.69 -1.70
C LEU A 130 -10.11 11.40 -0.36
N GLU A 131 -8.94 12.03 -0.19
CA GLU A 131 -8.55 12.75 1.04
C GLU A 131 -9.57 13.83 1.41
N TYR A 132 -10.19 14.45 0.41
CA TYR A 132 -11.17 15.52 0.60
C TYR A 132 -12.61 15.02 0.76
N ALA A 133 -12.88 13.72 0.62
CA ALA A 133 -14.22 13.12 0.74
C ALA A 133 -14.61 12.84 2.21
N THR A 134 -14.15 13.67 3.15
CA THR A 134 -14.48 13.57 4.58
C THR A 134 -15.57 14.56 4.97
N PRO A 135 -16.36 14.32 6.03
CA PRO A 135 -17.36 15.27 6.50
C PRO A 135 -16.80 16.68 6.74
N THR A 136 -15.63 16.78 7.37
CA THR A 136 -14.96 18.06 7.66
C THR A 136 -14.57 18.80 6.38
N ASN A 137 -13.95 18.12 5.41
CA ASN A 137 -13.49 18.76 4.18
C ASN A 137 -14.66 19.14 3.26
N THR A 138 -15.67 18.28 3.16
CA THR A 138 -16.85 18.52 2.31
C THR A 138 -17.72 19.68 2.82
N GLU A 139 -17.74 19.97 4.13
CA GLU A 139 -18.39 21.17 4.67
C GLU A 139 -17.76 22.46 4.11
N VAL A 140 -16.43 22.49 3.96
CA VAL A 140 -15.68 23.62 3.38
C VAL A 140 -15.87 23.71 1.88
N LEU A 141 -15.91 22.57 1.18
CA LEU A 141 -16.07 22.49 -0.27
C LEU A 141 -17.50 22.85 -0.73
N GLY A 142 -18.50 22.72 0.14
CA GLY A 142 -19.89 23.08 -0.13
C GLY A 142 -20.62 22.07 -1.02
N GLU A 143 -21.89 22.35 -1.36
CA GLU A 143 -22.82 21.38 -1.98
C GLU A 143 -22.37 20.79 -3.32
N ALA A 144 -21.43 21.45 -4.02
CA ALA A 144 -20.92 21.00 -5.31
C ALA A 144 -19.73 20.03 -5.20
N TRP A 145 -19.26 19.71 -3.99
CA TRP A 145 -18.13 18.80 -3.80
C TRP A 145 -18.22 17.45 -4.55
N PRO A 146 -19.41 16.81 -4.75
CA PRO A 146 -19.48 15.54 -5.48
C PRO A 146 -19.09 15.67 -6.96
N GLU A 147 -19.14 16.88 -7.53
CA GLU A 147 -18.76 17.14 -8.93
C GLU A 147 -17.26 16.91 -9.16
N LEU A 148 -16.43 17.15 -8.15
CA LEU A 148 -14.99 16.89 -8.19
C LEU A 148 -14.72 15.39 -8.44
N TYR A 149 -15.55 14.53 -7.85
CA TYR A 149 -15.41 13.08 -7.91
C TYR A 149 -16.00 12.45 -9.17
N ARG A 150 -16.98 13.08 -9.82
CA ARG A 150 -17.53 12.59 -11.10
C ARG A 150 -16.46 12.58 -12.20
N ALA A 151 -15.60 13.60 -12.23
CA ALA A 151 -14.46 13.61 -13.15
C ALA A 151 -13.51 12.44 -12.88
N HIS A 152 -13.25 12.13 -11.61
CA HIS A 152 -12.41 10.98 -11.24
C HIS A 152 -13.02 9.62 -11.63
N VAL A 153 -14.34 9.46 -11.66
CA VAL A 153 -14.98 8.24 -12.19
C VAL A 153 -14.64 8.04 -13.67
N ASP A 154 -14.75 9.09 -14.47
CA ASP A 154 -14.45 9.05 -15.90
C ASP A 154 -12.95 8.84 -16.14
N ASP A 155 -12.09 9.54 -15.38
CA ASP A 155 -10.63 9.39 -15.45
C ASP A 155 -10.21 7.96 -15.10
N LEU A 156 -10.77 7.38 -14.04
CA LEU A 156 -10.46 6.01 -13.61
C LEU A 156 -10.84 4.98 -14.68
N ALA A 157 -11.98 5.16 -15.35
CA ALA A 157 -12.42 4.31 -16.46
C ALA A 157 -11.52 4.43 -17.70
N ALA A 158 -10.78 5.53 -17.84
CA ALA A 158 -9.83 5.76 -18.94
C ALA A 158 -8.42 5.20 -18.65
N ILE A 159 -8.11 4.82 -17.41
CA ILE A 159 -6.81 4.26 -17.04
C ILE A 159 -6.74 2.80 -17.52
N GLU A 160 -6.04 2.57 -18.64
CA GLU A 160 -5.89 1.22 -19.26
C GLU A 160 -5.24 0.18 -18.33
N TRP A 161 -4.49 0.65 -17.33
CA TRP A 161 -3.80 -0.20 -16.37
C TRP A 161 -4.50 -0.30 -15.01
N PHE A 162 -5.75 0.15 -14.90
CA PHE A 162 -6.56 -0.04 -13.70
C PHE A 162 -7.45 -1.28 -13.87
N ASP A 163 -7.11 -2.38 -13.20
CA ASP A 163 -7.89 -3.62 -13.28
C ASP A 163 -8.99 -3.67 -12.22
N LEU A 164 -10.23 -3.45 -12.61
CA LEU A 164 -11.39 -3.54 -11.72
C LEU A 164 -11.61 -4.93 -11.10
N HIS A 165 -11.01 -6.00 -11.62
CA HIS A 165 -11.13 -7.34 -11.03
C HIS A 165 -10.24 -7.52 -9.79
N ASP A 166 -9.27 -6.63 -9.58
CA ASP A 166 -8.48 -6.61 -8.36
C ASP A 166 -9.35 -6.11 -7.17
N PRO A 167 -9.40 -6.83 -6.02
CA PRO A 167 -10.20 -6.44 -4.86
C PRO A 167 -9.85 -5.06 -4.27
N MET A 168 -8.61 -4.64 -4.40
CA MET A 168 -8.12 -3.31 -3.98
C MET A 168 -8.68 -2.23 -4.90
N ASN A 169 -8.57 -2.44 -6.21
CA ASN A 169 -9.09 -1.54 -7.24
C ASN A 169 -10.61 -1.44 -7.20
N SER A 170 -11.31 -2.56 -7.01
CA SER A 170 -12.76 -2.59 -6.81
C SER A 170 -13.20 -1.72 -5.63
N ARG A 171 -12.49 -1.78 -4.49
CA ARG A 171 -12.79 -0.92 -3.32
C ARG A 171 -12.49 0.54 -3.58
N PHE A 172 -11.35 0.84 -4.20
CA PHE A 172 -10.98 2.20 -4.58
C PHE A 172 -12.01 2.83 -5.53
N ALA A 173 -12.38 2.13 -6.60
CA ALA A 173 -13.40 2.57 -7.55
C ALA A 173 -14.77 2.75 -6.89
N HIS A 174 -15.15 1.86 -5.98
CA HIS A 174 -16.38 1.99 -5.20
C HIS A 174 -16.38 3.25 -4.33
N ALA A 175 -15.25 3.56 -3.67
CA ALA A 175 -15.14 4.75 -2.83
C ALA A 175 -15.24 6.05 -3.66
N ILE A 176 -14.63 6.11 -4.84
CA ILE A 176 -14.77 7.24 -5.79
C ILE A 176 -16.24 7.38 -6.24
N ASP A 177 -16.91 6.27 -6.56
CA ASP A 177 -18.32 6.26 -6.96
C ASP A 177 -19.27 6.68 -5.82
N GLN A 178 -18.99 6.32 -4.57
CA GLN A 178 -19.72 6.82 -3.38
C GLN A 178 -19.55 8.34 -3.24
N ALA A 179 -18.33 8.85 -3.33
CA ALA A 179 -18.03 10.28 -3.28
C ALA A 179 -18.75 11.06 -4.40
N ALA A 180 -18.78 10.52 -5.62
CA ALA A 180 -19.48 11.12 -6.77
C ALA A 180 -21.02 11.19 -6.60
N ARG A 181 -21.59 10.36 -5.72
CA ARG A 181 -23.01 10.40 -5.31
C ARG A 181 -23.27 11.32 -4.13
N GLY A 182 -22.24 11.92 -3.54
CA GLY A 182 -22.33 12.77 -2.36
C GLY A 182 -22.39 12.00 -1.04
N GLU A 183 -21.94 10.75 -1.05
CA GLU A 183 -21.77 9.93 0.15
C GLU A 183 -20.31 9.97 0.60
N HIS A 184 -20.06 10.01 1.92
CA HIS A 184 -18.69 9.90 2.44
C HIS A 184 -18.24 8.43 2.38
N PRO A 185 -17.22 8.09 1.58
CA PRO A 185 -16.67 6.74 1.58
C PRO A 185 -16.09 6.44 2.96
N ALA A 186 -16.41 5.26 3.47
CA ALA A 186 -15.84 4.84 4.75
C ALA A 186 -14.36 4.53 4.54
N PRO A 187 -13.45 4.97 5.43
CA PRO A 187 -12.05 4.56 5.39
C PRO A 187 -11.94 3.11 5.89
N ARG A 188 -12.61 2.14 5.25
CA ARG A 188 -12.72 0.73 5.67
C ARG A 188 -11.90 -0.22 4.83
#